data_AF-A0A0G3ILV8-F1
#
_entry.id   AF-A0A0G3ILV8-F1
#
_cell.length_a   1.000
_cell.length_b   1.000
_cell.length_c   1.000
_cell.angle_alpha   90.00
_cell.angle_beta   90.00
_cell.angle_gamma   90.00
#
_symmetry.space_group_name_H-M   'P 1'
#
loop_
_entity.id
_entity.type
_entity.pdbx_description
1 polymer ?
#
loop_
_entity_poly.entity_id
_entity_poly.type
_entity_poly.pdbx_seq_one_letter_code
_entity_poly.pdbx_strand_id
1 'polypeptide(L)' 'MNTANPAHAVPPVDVRAAATSLASPLRLAVLMLLALIVYYFVGYDQGAVSVFGSDTHVHEFLHDARHLLGFPCH' A
#
# COMPACT_ATOMS: atom_id res chain seq x y z
N MET A 1 51.88 -31.65 5.91
CA MET A 1 51.18 -30.80 4.90
C MET A 1 49.86 -30.36 5.49
N ASN A 2 49.75 -29.12 5.97
CA ASN A 2 48.49 -28.56 6.45
C ASN A 2 48.04 -27.50 5.44
N THR A 3 47.19 -27.88 4.49
CA THR A 3 46.54 -26.92 3.59
C THR A 3 45.40 -26.27 4.35
N ALA A 4 45.58 -25.00 4.73
CA ALA A 4 44.52 -24.18 5.30
C ALA A 4 43.33 -24.12 4.32
N ASN A 5 42.14 -24.45 4.82
CA ASN A 5 40.86 -24.28 4.14
C ASN A 5 40.72 -22.79 3.76
N PRO A 6 40.51 -22.42 2.48
CA PRO A 6 40.20 -21.05 2.15
C PRO A 6 38.84 -20.78 2.77
N ALA A 7 38.82 -20.08 3.90
CA ALA A 7 37.60 -19.59 4.49
C ALA A 7 36.85 -18.85 3.37
N HIS A 8 35.69 -19.40 2.98
CA HIS A 8 34.73 -18.71 2.13
C HIS A 8 34.41 -17.40 2.84
N ALA A 9 35.05 -16.31 2.43
CA ALA A 9 34.79 -15.00 2.97
C ALA A 9 33.42 -14.58 2.45
N VAL A 10 32.38 -14.84 3.23
CA VAL A 10 31.04 -14.32 2.97
C VAL A 10 31.10 -12.81 3.22
N PRO A 11 30.81 -11.97 2.22
CA PRO A 11 30.83 -10.53 2.42
C PRO A 11 29.80 -10.15 3.49
N PRO A 12 30.12 -9.24 4.42
CA PRO A 12 29.18 -8.79 5.42
C PRO A 12 28.00 -8.09 4.73
N VAL A 13 26.77 -8.52 5.05
CA VAL A 13 25.56 -7.88 4.54
C VAL A 13 25.42 -6.52 5.22
N ASP A 14 25.52 -5.45 4.44
CA ASP A 14 25.19 -4.10 4.91
C ASP A 14 23.67 -3.91 4.90
N VAL A 15 23.06 -4.19 6.05
CA VAL A 15 21.61 -4.03 6.29
C VAL A 15 21.18 -2.57 6.09
N ARG A 16 22.07 -1.60 6.35
CA ARG A 16 21.75 -0.18 6.23
C ARG A 16 21.71 0.25 4.77
N ALA A 17 22.69 -0.18 3.98
CA ALA A 17 22.69 0.03 2.53
C ALA A 17 21.43 -0.61 1.89
N ALA A 18 21.10 -1.84 2.29
CA ALA A 18 19.88 -2.51 1.85
C ALA A 18 18.59 -1.77 2.28
N ALA A 19 18.53 -1.25 3.50
CA ALA A 19 17.37 -0.47 3.95
C ALA A 19 17.21 0.84 3.16
N THR A 20 18.32 1.52 2.84
CA THR A 20 18.26 2.76 2.05
C THR A 20 17.84 2.53 0.61
N SER A 21 18.21 1.40 0.00
CA SER A 21 17.78 1.08 -1.37
C SER A 21 16.29 0.74 -1.44
N LEU A 22 15.72 0.20 -0.37
CA LEU A 22 14.28 -0.13 -0.26
C LEU A 22 13.42 1.06 0.21
N ALA A 23 14.00 2.10 0.80
CA ALA A 23 13.24 3.21 1.37
C ALA A 23 12.34 3.92 0.36
N SER A 24 12.87 4.28 -0.81
CA SER A 24 12.12 4.95 -1.88
C SER A 24 11.03 4.07 -2.50
N PRO A 25 11.30 2.84 -2.97
CA PRO A 25 10.25 1.99 -3.53
C PRO A 25 9.17 1.63 -2.49
N LEU A 26 9.55 1.42 -1.23
CA LEU A 26 8.58 1.17 -0.16
C LEU A 26 7.66 2.38 0.07
N ARG A 27 8.21 3.60 0.09
CA ARG A 27 7.40 4.82 0.20
C ARG A 27 6.41 4.93 -0.96
N LEU A 28 6.85 4.69 -2.19
CA LEU A 28 5.97 4.72 -3.36
C LEU A 28 4.89 3.63 -3.29
N ALA A 29 5.25 2.42 -2.87
CA ALA A 29 4.29 1.33 -2.69
C ALA A 29 3.22 1.68 -1.64
N VAL A 30 3.62 2.28 -0.52
CA VAL A 30 2.68 2.73 0.52
C VAL A 30 1.76 3.83 -0.02
N LEU A 31 2.30 4.84 -0.71
CA LEU A 31 1.48 5.91 -1.30
C LEU A 31 0.51 5.37 -2.36
N MET A 32 0.97 4.44 -3.20
CA MET A 32 0.13 3.77 -4.19
C MET A 32 -1.00 2.98 -3.53
N LEU A 33 -0.69 2.22 -2.47
CA LEU A 33 -1.69 1.48 -1.72
C LEU A 33 -2.73 2.41 -1.10
N LEU A 34 -2.29 3.53 -0.49
CA LEU A 34 -3.20 4.54 0.07
C LEU A 34 -4.09 5.16 -1.02
N ALA A 35 -3.53 5.46 -2.19
CA ALA A 35 -4.31 5.98 -3.32
C ALA A 35 -5.37 4.97 -3.79
N LEU A 36 -5.04 3.67 -3.84
CA LEU A 36 -5.99 2.61 -4.19
C LEU A 36 -7.11 2.46 -3.16
N ILE A 37 -6.80 2.60 -1.87
CA ILE A 37 -7.81 2.58 -0.79
C ILE A 37 -8.80 3.75 -0.98
N VAL A 38 -8.29 4.96 -1.21
CA VAL A 38 -9.15 6.13 -1.47
C VAL A 38 -10.00 5.91 -2.72
N TYR A 39 -9.40 5.40 -3.79
CA TYR A 39 -10.11 5.11 -5.04
C TYR A 39 -11.23 4.08 -4.85
N TYR A 40 -11.00 3.03 -4.06
CA TYR A 40 -12.03 2.04 -3.73
C TYR A 40 -13.23 2.68 -3.03
N PHE A 41 -13.01 3.51 -2.01
CA PHE A 41 -14.10 4.14 -1.26
C PHE A 41 -14.89 5.17 -2.08
N VAL A 42 -14.22 5.90 -2.97
CA VAL A 42 -14.89 6.90 -3.83
C VAL A 42 -15.64 6.24 -5.00
N GLY A 43 -15.12 5.13 -5.54
CA GLY A 43 -15.61 4.53 -6.78
C GLY A 43 -16.39 3.22 -6.64
N TYR A 44 -15.95 2.31 -5.77
CA TYR A 44 -16.44 0.93 -5.70
C TYR A 44 -17.34 0.65 -4.50
N ASP A 45 -17.10 1.29 -3.35
CA ASP A 45 -17.93 1.15 -2.14
C ASP A 45 -19.27 1.88 -2.32
N GLN A 46 -20.05 1.45 -3.31
CA GLN A 46 -21.31 2.04 -3.78
C GLN A 46 -22.53 1.16 -3.40
N GLY A 47 -22.42 0.35 -2.36
CA GLY A 47 -23.51 -0.52 -1.87
C GLY A 47 -23.57 -1.95 -2.43
N ALA A 48 -22.80 -2.28 -3.48
CA ALA A 48 -22.73 -3.65 -4.03
C ALA A 48 -21.53 -4.46 -3.51
N VAL A 49 -20.42 -3.80 -3.17
CA VAL A 49 -19.18 -4.42 -2.71
C VAL A 49 -18.56 -3.59 -1.59
N SER A 50 -19.11 -3.67 -0.38
CA SER A 50 -18.55 -2.99 0.80
C SER A 50 -17.68 -3.90 1.66
N VAL A 51 -16.52 -3.40 2.09
CA VAL A 51 -15.70 -4.05 3.13
C VAL A 51 -16.39 -4.08 4.50
N PHE A 52 -17.38 -3.21 4.70
CA PHE A 52 -18.20 -3.15 5.91
C PHE A 52 -19.50 -3.97 5.80
N GLY A 53 -19.67 -4.74 4.73
CA GLY A 53 -20.84 -5.60 4.53
C GLY A 53 -22.11 -4.79 4.27
N SER A 54 -23.16 -5.02 5.06
CA SER A 54 -24.44 -4.31 4.92
C SER A 54 -24.49 -2.96 5.66
N ASP A 55 -23.41 -2.56 6.33
CA ASP A 55 -23.32 -1.27 7.02
C ASP A 55 -23.02 -0.15 6.02
N THR A 56 -23.95 0.79 5.84
CA THR A 56 -23.89 1.86 4.83
C THR A 56 -23.44 3.22 5.37
N HIS A 57 -23.15 3.38 6.67
CA HIS A 57 -22.80 4.71 7.20
C HIS A 57 -21.57 5.32 6.51
N VAL A 58 -20.55 4.49 6.25
CA VAL A 58 -19.35 4.91 5.54
C VAL A 58 -19.67 5.21 4.08
N HIS A 59 -20.45 4.36 3.43
CA HIS A 59 -20.92 4.55 2.06
C HIS A 59 -21.66 5.88 1.89
N GLU A 60 -22.65 6.16 2.74
CA GLU A 60 -23.46 7.38 2.68
C GLU A 60 -22.62 8.64 2.93
N PHE A 61 -21.70 8.60 3.90
CA PHE A 61 -20.79 9.71 4.16
C PHE A 61 -19.89 10.03 2.95
N LEU A 62 -19.29 9.01 2.34
CA LEU A 62 -18.44 9.16 1.15
C LEU A 62 -19.25 9.57 -0.08
N HIS A 63 -20.46 9.02 -0.21
CA HIS A 63 -21.40 9.37 -1.26
C HIS A 63 -21.78 10.85 -1.18
N ASP A 64 -22.06 11.39 0.00
CA ASP A 64 -22.34 12.81 0.19
C ASP A 64 -21.12 13.70 -0.08
N ALA A 65 -19.93 13.27 0.34
CA ALA A 65 -18.68 13.99 0.05
C ALA A 65 -18.40 14.08 -1.46
N ARG A 66 -18.72 13.04 -2.24
CA ARG A 66 -18.56 13.06 -3.70
C ARG A 66 -19.51 14.08 -4.35
N HIS A 67 -20.74 14.18 -3.84
CA HIS A 67 -21.72 15.15 -4.31
C HIS A 67 -21.27 16.57 -3.99
N LEU A 68 -20.71 16.79 -2.80
CA LEU A 68 -20.11 18.08 -2.43
C LEU A 68 -18.97 18.48 -3.38
N LEU A 69 -18.17 17.52 -3.83
CA LEU A 69 -17.09 17.73 -4.80
C LEU A 69 -17.57 17.79 -6.27
N GLY A 70 -18.89 17.67 -6.52
CA GLY A 70 -19.49 17.79 -7.84
C GLY A 70 -19.35 16.55 -8.74
N PHE A 71 -18.98 15.40 -8.18
CA PHE A 71 -18.91 14.16 -8.95
C PHE A 71 -20.33 13.59 -9.19
N PRO A 72 -20.69 13.26 -10.44
CA PRO A 72 -22.02 12.70 -10.76
C PRO A 72 -22.19 11.30 -10.18
N CYS A 73 -23.40 10.93 -9.72
CA CYS A 73 -23.79 9.56 -9.32
C CYS A 73 -24.69 8.88 -10.37
N HIS A 74 -24.77 7.55 -10.32
CA HIS A 74 -25.68 6.72 -11.13
C HIS A 74 -26.92 6.39 -10.31
#